data_AF-A0A356TKM7-F1
#
_entry.id   AF-A0A356TKM7-F1
#
_cell.length_a   1.000
_cell.length_b   1.000
_cell.length_c   1.000
_cell.angle_alpha   90.00
_cell.angle_beta   90.00
_cell.angle_gamma   90.00
#
_symmetry.space_group_name_H-M   'P 1'
#
loop_
_entity.id
_entity.type
_entity.pdbx_description
1 polymer ?
#
loop_
_entity_poly.entity_id
_entity_poly.type
_entity_poly.pdbx_seq_one_letter_code
_entity_poly.pdbx_strand_id
1 'polypeptide(L)'
;RAVPFGTYELAELLVRTAPDLERGLRELERHASLINPVGRFEVRETADETELHYFVHGTTDALGATMNEFTFAYLHRALDDVTPGGLPLSRVWFSHRASEDAPALRACFGVDVTYGARTCGLSIPRGSSPTPLRTADPVVFAFLAKQGQERLRALGDRSAAAVVVDVIESQLGFAAADLDAVS
;
A
#
# COMPACT_ATOMS: atom_id res chain seq x y z
N ARG A 1 -20.92 -3.01 -0.47
CA ARG A 1 -20.83 -3.12 1.01
C ARG A 1 -19.45 -2.59 1.41
N ALA A 2 -19.36 -1.65 2.35
CA ALA A 2 -18.05 -1.11 2.77
C ALA A 2 -17.17 -2.25 3.33
N VAL A 3 -15.89 -2.24 2.97
CA VAL A 3 -14.92 -3.20 3.51
C VAL A 3 -14.75 -2.94 5.01
N PRO A 4 -14.93 -3.96 5.87
CA PRO A 4 -14.83 -3.78 7.31
C PRO A 4 -13.39 -3.44 7.72
N PHE A 5 -13.25 -2.72 8.82
CA PHE A 5 -11.94 -2.51 9.42
C PHE A 5 -11.33 -3.83 9.90
N GLY A 6 -10.01 -3.93 9.79
CA GLY A 6 -9.24 -5.14 10.08
C GLY A 6 -9.12 -6.10 8.90
N THR A 7 -9.63 -5.74 7.71
CA THR A 7 -9.55 -6.58 6.51
C THR A 7 -8.11 -6.91 6.14
N TYR A 8 -7.18 -5.99 6.39
CA TYR A 8 -5.76 -6.20 6.09
C TYR A 8 -4.92 -6.50 7.34
N GLU A 9 -5.59 -6.99 8.39
CA GLU A 9 -5.03 -7.52 9.62
C GLU A 9 -3.88 -6.65 10.18
N LEU A 10 -2.68 -7.23 10.28
CA LEU A 10 -1.52 -6.63 10.92
C LEU A 10 -1.10 -5.33 10.24
N ALA A 11 -1.07 -5.27 8.91
CA ALA A 11 -0.59 -4.10 8.19
C ALA A 11 -1.53 -2.90 8.42
N GLU A 12 -2.85 -3.13 8.41
CA GLU A 12 -3.83 -2.08 8.73
C GLU A 12 -3.76 -1.67 10.21
N LEU A 13 -3.72 -2.64 11.13
CA LEU A 13 -3.66 -2.33 12.56
C LEU A 13 -2.37 -1.59 12.94
N LEU A 14 -1.25 -1.91 12.29
CA LEU A 14 0.02 -1.23 12.50
C LEU A 14 -0.07 0.26 12.12
N VAL A 15 -0.69 0.57 10.98
CA VAL A 15 -0.90 1.95 10.55
C VAL A 15 -1.83 2.69 11.50
N ARG A 16 -2.92 2.07 11.94
CA ARG A 16 -3.93 2.71 12.80
C ARG A 16 -3.48 2.92 14.24
N THR A 17 -2.53 2.12 14.73
CA THR A 17 -1.96 2.27 16.08
C THR A 17 -0.71 3.14 16.10
N ALA A 18 -0.27 3.64 14.94
CA ALA A 18 0.89 4.50 14.82
C ALA A 18 0.76 5.75 15.71
N PRO A 19 1.89 6.28 16.23
CA PRO A 19 1.89 7.51 17.01
C PRO A 19 1.23 8.67 16.27
N ASP A 20 1.52 8.83 14.98
CA ASP A 20 1.06 9.92 14.14
C ASP A 20 0.86 9.44 12.68
N LEU A 21 0.28 10.32 11.86
CA LEU A 21 -0.08 10.01 10.47
C LEU A 21 1.17 9.76 9.59
N GLU A 22 2.21 10.57 9.74
CA GLU A 22 3.44 10.41 8.95
C GLU A 22 4.09 9.05 9.23
N ARG A 23 4.15 8.67 10.52
CA ARG A 23 4.63 7.36 10.93
C ARG A 23 3.74 6.24 10.38
N GLY A 24 2.43 6.41 10.41
CA GLY A 24 1.48 5.46 9.82
C GLY A 24 1.74 5.25 8.31
N LEU A 25 1.92 6.32 7.53
CA LEU A 25 2.22 6.24 6.10
C LEU A 25 3.54 5.52 5.82
N ARG A 26 4.58 5.78 6.64
CA ARG A 26 5.87 5.08 6.54
C ARG A 26 5.75 3.59 6.88
N GLU A 27 4.89 3.21 7.80
CA GLU A 27 4.63 1.80 8.08
C GLU A 27 3.85 1.12 6.95
N LEU A 28 2.91 1.83 6.31
CA LEU A 28 2.23 1.34 5.11
C LEU A 28 3.23 1.07 3.98
N GLU A 29 4.13 2.01 3.68
CA GLU A 29 5.20 1.83 2.70
C GLU A 29 6.04 0.56 2.97
N ARG A 30 6.42 0.34 4.24
CA ARG A 30 7.26 -0.80 4.63
C ARG A 30 6.53 -2.14 4.59
N HIS A 31 5.26 -2.16 4.99
CA HIS A 31 4.53 -3.40 5.26
C HIS A 31 3.45 -3.74 4.22
N ALA A 32 3.20 -2.87 3.23
CA ALA A 32 2.17 -3.12 2.21
C ALA A 32 2.38 -4.40 1.39
N SER A 33 3.62 -4.88 1.28
CA SER A 33 3.91 -6.16 0.60
C SER A 33 3.33 -7.38 1.32
N LEU A 34 2.99 -7.26 2.61
CA LEU A 34 2.23 -8.28 3.34
C LEU A 34 0.79 -8.41 2.84
N ILE A 35 0.25 -7.34 2.22
CA ILE A 35 -1.09 -7.31 1.63
C ILE A 35 -1.01 -7.69 0.15
N ASN A 36 -0.14 -7.00 -0.60
CA ASN A 36 0.04 -7.22 -2.02
C ASN A 36 1.54 -7.08 -2.37
N PRO A 37 2.25 -8.18 -2.66
CA PRO A 37 3.69 -8.13 -2.94
C PRO A 37 4.05 -7.52 -4.30
N VAL A 38 3.08 -7.41 -5.21
CA VAL A 38 3.25 -6.86 -6.57
C VAL A 38 3.24 -5.33 -6.55
N GLY A 39 2.33 -4.76 -5.76
CA GLY A 39 2.22 -3.33 -5.55
C GLY A 39 3.38 -2.76 -4.70
N ARG A 40 3.69 -1.49 -4.93
CA ARG A 40 4.63 -0.72 -4.11
C ARG A 40 3.94 0.55 -3.66
N PHE A 41 3.92 0.78 -2.36
CA PHE A 41 3.74 2.12 -1.82
C PHE A 41 5.10 2.77 -1.64
N GLU A 42 5.18 4.07 -1.87
CA GLU A 42 6.39 4.87 -1.65
C GLU A 42 5.97 6.21 -1.05
N VAL A 43 6.58 6.58 0.08
CA VAL A 43 6.34 7.88 0.71
C VAL A 43 7.44 8.84 0.29
N ARG A 44 7.05 9.90 -0.42
CA ARG A 44 7.94 10.98 -0.87
C ARG A 44 7.63 12.25 -0.10
N GLU A 45 8.67 12.98 0.29
CA GLU A 45 8.52 14.26 0.94
C GLU A 45 8.95 15.37 -0.02
N THR A 46 8.17 16.43 -0.08
CA THR A 46 8.53 17.68 -0.73
C THR A 46 8.75 18.77 0.32
N ALA A 47 8.94 20.01 -0.11
CA ALA A 47 9.02 21.14 0.82
C ALA A 47 7.71 21.31 1.61
N ASP A 48 6.57 21.12 0.95
CA ASP A 48 5.25 21.49 1.48
C ASP A 48 4.36 20.30 1.81
N GLU A 49 4.64 19.11 1.25
CA GLU A 49 3.73 17.96 1.27
C GLU A 49 4.45 16.64 1.58
N THR A 50 3.73 15.72 2.20
CA THR A 50 4.06 14.28 2.28
C THR A 50 3.14 13.52 1.33
N GLU A 51 3.73 12.82 0.37
CA GLU A 51 3.04 12.15 -0.74
C GLU A 51 3.13 10.63 -0.59
N LEU A 52 1.98 9.95 -0.59
CA LEU A 52 1.91 8.51 -0.69
C LEU A 52 1.63 8.12 -2.14
N HIS A 53 2.62 7.51 -2.79
CA HIS A 53 2.48 6.96 -4.13
C HIS A 53 2.17 5.47 -4.08
N TYR A 54 1.38 5.00 -5.03
CA TYR A 54 1.18 3.59 -5.35
C TYR A 54 1.49 3.33 -6.82
N PHE A 55 2.29 2.29 -7.08
CA PHE A 55 2.59 1.84 -8.44
C PHE A 55 3.00 0.36 -8.47
N VAL A 56 2.98 -0.23 -9.66
CA VAL A 56 3.58 -1.52 -9.96
C VAL A 56 4.72 -1.27 -10.94
N HIS A 57 5.88 -1.88 -10.71
CA HIS A 57 7.05 -1.65 -11.55
C HIS A 57 6.78 -2.13 -13.00
N GLY A 58 7.10 -1.29 -13.98
CA GLY A 58 6.94 -1.60 -15.40
C GLY A 58 5.49 -1.59 -15.91
N THR A 59 4.50 -1.23 -15.09
CA THR A 59 3.09 -1.23 -15.52
C THR A 59 2.34 -0.03 -14.97
N THR A 60 1.93 0.87 -15.86
CA THR A 60 0.99 1.96 -15.53
C THR A 60 -0.41 1.37 -15.34
N ASP A 61 -1.13 1.81 -14.30
CA ASP A 61 -2.50 1.37 -14.00
C ASP A 61 -2.66 -0.14 -13.77
N ALA A 62 -1.64 -0.82 -13.24
CA ALA A 62 -1.58 -2.28 -13.19
C ALA A 62 -2.72 -2.99 -12.44
N LEU A 63 -3.33 -2.34 -11.44
CA LEU A 63 -4.51 -2.89 -10.75
C LEU A 63 -5.82 -2.66 -11.52
N GLY A 64 -5.81 -1.75 -12.51
CA GLY A 64 -6.97 -1.19 -13.16
C GLY A 64 -7.62 -0.05 -12.38
N ALA A 65 -8.33 0.83 -13.10
CA ALA A 65 -8.97 2.04 -12.56
C ALA A 65 -9.79 1.80 -11.29
N THR A 66 -10.75 0.87 -11.33
CA THR A 66 -11.64 0.59 -10.20
C THR A 66 -10.88 0.18 -8.94
N MET A 67 -9.81 -0.60 -9.07
CA MET A 67 -9.05 -1.05 -7.91
C MET A 67 -8.13 0.02 -7.36
N ASN A 68 -7.57 0.87 -8.23
CA ASN A 68 -6.83 2.05 -7.80
C ASN A 68 -7.73 3.02 -7.04
N GLU A 69 -8.89 3.37 -7.60
CA GLU A 69 -9.89 4.23 -6.96
C GLU A 69 -10.34 3.66 -5.61
N PHE A 70 -10.69 2.37 -5.57
CA PHE A 70 -11.09 1.69 -4.35
C PHE A 70 -10.00 1.74 -3.28
N THR A 71 -8.74 1.49 -3.66
CA THR A 71 -7.59 1.48 -2.72
C THR A 71 -7.46 2.83 -2.02
N PHE A 72 -7.49 3.94 -2.78
CA PHE A 72 -7.34 5.27 -2.21
C PHE A 72 -8.59 5.74 -1.46
N ALA A 73 -9.79 5.38 -1.92
CA ALA A 73 -11.03 5.65 -1.17
C ALA A 73 -11.04 4.92 0.18
N TYR A 74 -10.57 3.67 0.22
CA TYR A 74 -10.42 2.90 1.45
C TYR A 74 -9.38 3.53 2.38
N LEU A 75 -8.18 3.87 1.86
CA LEU A 75 -7.14 4.52 2.65
C LEU A 75 -7.60 5.85 3.22
N HIS A 76 -8.27 6.69 2.41
CA HIS A 76 -8.83 7.95 2.85
C HIS A 76 -9.77 7.74 4.04
N ARG A 77 -10.78 6.87 3.90
CA ARG A 77 -11.72 6.55 4.98
C ARG A 77 -11.02 5.99 6.22
N ALA A 78 -10.08 5.06 6.05
CA ALA A 78 -9.42 4.39 7.17
C ALA A 78 -8.54 5.35 7.98
N LEU A 79 -7.86 6.29 7.31
CA LEU A 79 -7.02 7.30 7.96
C LEU A 79 -7.86 8.45 8.53
N ASP A 80 -8.92 8.87 7.84
CA ASP A 80 -9.85 9.90 8.32
C ASP A 80 -10.50 9.51 9.65
N ASP A 81 -10.96 8.26 9.78
CA ASP A 81 -11.59 7.73 10.99
C ASP A 81 -10.68 7.84 12.23
N VAL A 82 -9.36 7.68 12.04
CA VAL A 82 -8.37 7.67 13.15
C VAL A 82 -7.64 9.01 13.31
N THR A 83 -7.81 9.97 12.40
CA THR A 83 -7.12 11.27 12.48
C THR A 83 -7.99 12.29 13.22
N PRO A 84 -7.52 12.92 14.31
CA PRO A 84 -8.25 14.00 14.96
C PRO A 84 -8.50 15.16 13.99
N GLY A 85 -9.78 15.53 13.81
CA GLY A 85 -10.18 16.61 12.90
C GLY A 85 -10.37 16.17 11.44
N GLY A 86 -10.16 14.89 11.12
CA GLY A 86 -10.23 14.34 9.76
C GLY A 86 -8.87 14.31 9.08
N LEU A 87 -8.76 13.57 7.98
CA LEU A 87 -7.53 13.48 7.19
C LEU A 87 -7.31 14.82 6.45
N PRO A 88 -6.18 15.54 6.68
CA PRO A 88 -5.90 16.79 5.99
C PRO A 88 -5.38 16.51 4.59
N LEU A 89 -6.27 16.02 3.71
CA LEU A 89 -5.94 15.69 2.33
C LEU A 89 -5.70 16.98 1.53
N SER A 90 -4.59 17.06 0.79
CA SER A 90 -4.29 18.18 -0.12
C SER A 90 -4.69 17.86 -1.55
N ARG A 91 -4.38 16.65 -2.04
CA ARG A 91 -4.70 16.21 -3.41
C ARG A 91 -4.76 14.70 -3.52
N VAL A 92 -5.47 14.23 -4.55
CA VAL A 92 -5.48 12.83 -4.99
C VAL A 92 -5.18 12.76 -6.47
N TRP A 93 -4.46 11.73 -6.90
CA TRP A 93 -4.21 11.49 -8.32
C TRP A 93 -4.28 10.02 -8.69
N PHE A 94 -4.65 9.77 -9.94
CA PHE A 94 -4.75 8.45 -10.52
C PHE A 94 -4.03 8.37 -11.86
N SER A 95 -3.51 7.18 -12.17
CA SER A 95 -2.80 6.94 -13.44
C SER A 95 -3.73 6.70 -14.63
N HIS A 96 -4.95 6.22 -14.38
CA HIS A 96 -5.95 6.04 -15.43
C HIS A 96 -6.58 7.38 -15.84
N ARG A 97 -7.29 7.36 -16.96
CA ARG A 97 -8.11 8.50 -17.42
C ARG A 97 -9.35 8.64 -16.54
N ALA A 98 -9.88 9.85 -16.47
CA ALA A 98 -11.13 10.10 -15.76
C ALA A 98 -12.26 9.19 -16.28
N SER A 99 -13.00 8.59 -15.35
CA SER A 99 -14.21 7.81 -15.60
C SER A 99 -15.45 8.67 -15.39
N GLU A 100 -16.63 8.12 -15.68
CA GLU A 100 -17.92 8.77 -15.38
C GLU A 100 -18.12 8.99 -13.86
N ASP A 101 -17.42 8.23 -13.01
CA ASP A 101 -17.48 8.31 -11.55
C ASP A 101 -16.63 9.45 -10.96
N ALA A 102 -15.93 10.24 -11.79
CA ALA A 102 -15.09 11.34 -11.34
C ALA A 102 -15.79 12.37 -10.41
N PRO A 103 -17.08 12.71 -10.57
CA PRO A 103 -17.80 13.53 -9.60
C PRO A 103 -17.95 12.86 -8.23
N ALA A 104 -18.23 11.55 -8.20
CA ALA A 104 -18.39 10.80 -6.95
C ALA A 104 -17.06 10.67 -6.18
N LEU A 105 -15.95 10.48 -6.89
CA LEU A 105 -14.61 10.46 -6.27
C LEU A 105 -14.24 11.81 -5.67
N ARG A 106 -14.49 12.92 -6.40
CA ARG A 106 -14.26 14.27 -5.85
C ARG A 106 -15.09 14.52 -4.59
N ALA A 107 -16.36 14.11 -4.58
CA ALA A 107 -17.19 14.19 -3.38
C ALA A 107 -16.67 13.29 -2.24
N CYS A 108 -16.13 12.11 -2.57
CA CYS A 108 -15.56 11.19 -1.59
C CYS A 108 -14.29 11.74 -0.93
N PHE A 109 -13.40 12.38 -1.68
CA PHE A 109 -12.13 12.90 -1.17
C PHE A 109 -12.21 14.34 -0.64
N GLY A 110 -13.21 15.12 -1.06
CA GLY A 110 -13.35 16.52 -0.65
C GLY A 110 -12.28 17.46 -1.22
N VAL A 111 -11.45 16.97 -2.15
CA VAL A 111 -10.36 17.69 -2.81
C VAL A 111 -10.35 17.43 -4.31
N ASP A 112 -9.52 18.18 -5.03
CA ASP A 112 -9.30 17.96 -6.44
C ASP A 112 -8.62 16.60 -6.71
N VAL A 113 -9.11 15.93 -7.76
CA VAL A 113 -8.61 14.64 -8.24
C VAL A 113 -8.01 14.83 -9.63
N THR A 114 -6.73 14.51 -9.77
CA THR A 114 -6.00 14.55 -11.05
C THR A 114 -5.97 13.17 -11.71
N TYR A 115 -6.13 13.11 -13.03
CA TYR A 115 -6.12 11.85 -13.79
C TYR A 115 -4.99 11.84 -14.83
N GLY A 116 -4.61 10.64 -15.29
CA GLY A 116 -3.54 10.46 -16.27
C GLY A 116 -2.13 10.69 -15.71
N ALA A 117 -1.95 10.60 -14.40
CA ALA A 117 -0.66 10.75 -13.75
C ALA A 117 0.25 9.51 -13.98
N ARG A 118 1.54 9.62 -13.61
CA ARG A 118 2.48 8.47 -13.71
C ARG A 118 2.23 7.35 -12.70
N THR A 119 1.60 7.69 -11.58
CA THR A 119 1.32 6.78 -10.45
C THR A 119 -0.11 7.04 -9.97
N CYS A 120 -0.60 6.28 -8.99
CA CYS A 120 -1.74 6.69 -8.18
C CYS A 120 -1.23 7.20 -6.82
N GLY A 121 -1.99 8.03 -6.12
CA GLY A 121 -1.52 8.55 -4.84
C GLY A 121 -2.43 9.60 -4.19
N LEU A 122 -2.02 9.98 -2.99
CA LEU A 122 -2.56 11.11 -2.25
C LEU A 122 -1.45 11.90 -1.57
N SER A 123 -1.72 13.15 -1.20
CA SER A 123 -0.80 13.93 -0.36
C SER A 123 -1.52 14.64 0.78
N ILE A 124 -0.75 14.93 1.81
CA ILE A 124 -1.13 15.71 2.98
C ILE A 124 -0.08 16.81 3.21
N PRO A 125 -0.45 17.96 3.81
CA PRO A 125 0.53 18.99 4.14
C PRO A 125 1.63 18.41 5.02
N ARG A 126 2.87 18.82 4.78
CA ARG A 126 4.02 18.41 5.59
C ARG A 126 3.83 18.89 7.03
N GLY A 127 4.13 18.05 8.02
CA GLY A 127 3.95 18.43 9.41
C GLY A 127 2.48 18.55 9.83
N SER A 128 1.55 18.00 9.04
CA SER A 128 0.12 17.92 9.39
C SER A 128 -0.18 17.01 10.58
N SER A 129 0.84 16.39 11.20
CA SER A 129 0.62 15.43 12.28
C SER A 129 1.59 15.56 13.47
N PRO A 130 1.60 16.70 14.19
CA PRO A 130 2.13 16.70 15.56
C PRO A 130 1.15 16.01 16.54
N THR A 131 -0.13 15.88 16.15
CA THR A 131 -1.19 15.33 16.99
C THR A 131 -1.26 13.81 16.83
N PRO A 132 -1.27 13.06 17.95
CA PRO A 132 -1.41 11.61 17.87
C PRO A 132 -2.71 11.15 17.21
N LEU A 133 -2.67 9.99 16.55
CA LEU A 133 -3.89 9.34 16.05
C LEU A 133 -4.84 9.02 17.21
N ARG A 134 -6.16 9.03 16.97
CA ARG A 134 -7.20 8.70 17.98
C ARG A 134 -7.01 7.30 18.56
N THR A 135 -6.45 6.40 17.78
CA THR A 135 -6.19 5.00 18.13
C THR A 135 -4.71 4.72 18.37
N ALA A 136 -3.88 5.76 18.51
CA ALA A 136 -2.47 5.61 18.82
C ALA A 136 -2.29 4.83 20.13
N ASP A 137 -1.53 3.74 20.07
CA ASP A 137 -1.18 2.93 21.22
C ASP A 137 0.28 2.49 21.06
N PRO A 138 1.24 3.11 21.77
CA PRO A 138 2.66 2.81 21.61
C PRO A 138 3.03 1.36 21.91
N VAL A 139 2.32 0.70 22.83
CA VAL A 139 2.60 -0.69 23.23
C VAL A 139 2.15 -1.64 22.13
N VAL A 140 0.91 -1.47 21.65
CA VAL A 140 0.36 -2.26 20.56
C VAL A 140 1.14 -2.02 19.28
N PHE A 141 1.47 -0.76 18.97
CA PHE A 141 2.28 -0.38 17.82
C PHE A 141 3.65 -1.08 17.83
N ALA A 142 4.37 -1.02 18.94
CA ALA A 142 5.69 -1.65 19.05
C ALA A 142 5.61 -3.17 18.87
N PHE A 143 4.58 -3.81 19.43
CA PHE A 143 4.33 -5.23 19.24
C PHE A 143 4.04 -5.57 17.76
N LEU A 144 3.11 -4.84 17.13
CA LEU A 144 2.74 -5.06 15.73
C LEU A 144 3.90 -4.78 14.77
N ALA A 145 4.71 -3.76 15.03
CA ALA A 145 5.89 -3.43 14.22
C ALA A 145 6.91 -4.58 14.25
N LYS A 146 7.14 -5.17 15.44
CA LYS A 146 8.00 -6.34 15.57
C LYS A 146 7.44 -7.53 14.79
N GLN A 147 6.14 -7.82 14.94
CA GLN A 147 5.49 -8.92 14.23
C GLN A 147 5.47 -8.71 12.71
N GLY A 148 5.27 -7.47 12.25
CA GLY A 148 5.32 -7.10 10.84
C GLY A 148 6.69 -7.34 10.24
N GLN A 149 7.74 -6.92 10.96
CA GLN A 149 9.12 -7.13 10.55
C GLN A 149 9.49 -8.62 10.47
N GLU A 150 9.01 -9.44 11.41
CA GLU A 150 9.20 -10.91 11.39
C GLU A 150 8.49 -11.54 10.18
N ARG A 151 7.24 -11.15 9.90
CA ARG A 151 6.50 -11.64 8.72
C ARG A 151 7.15 -11.22 7.40
N LEU A 152 7.65 -9.99 7.30
CA LEU A 152 8.36 -9.50 6.12
C LEU A 152 9.64 -10.30 5.86
N ARG A 153 10.41 -10.61 6.91
CA ARG A 153 11.60 -11.47 6.78
C ARG A 153 11.23 -12.85 6.26
N ALA A 154 10.22 -13.49 6.86
CA ALA A 154 9.76 -14.81 6.42
C ALA A 154 9.27 -14.81 4.97
N LEU A 155 8.62 -13.73 4.52
CA LEU A 155 8.20 -13.56 3.12
C LEU A 155 9.42 -13.43 2.19
N GLY A 156 10.42 -12.64 2.58
CA GLY A 156 11.68 -12.48 1.85
C GLY A 156 12.45 -13.79 1.73
N ASP A 157 12.56 -14.56 2.82
CA ASP A 157 13.24 -15.86 2.83
C ASP A 157 12.54 -16.87 1.91
N ARG A 158 11.20 -16.90 1.91
CA ARG A 158 10.41 -17.73 0.98
C ARG A 158 10.63 -17.32 -0.47
N SER A 159 10.65 -16.01 -0.75
CA SER A 159 10.90 -15.50 -2.10
C SER A 159 12.32 -15.84 -2.57
N ALA A 160 13.32 -15.73 -1.69
CA ALA A 160 14.69 -16.09 -2.00
C ALA A 160 14.82 -17.60 -2.26
N ALA A 161 14.16 -18.44 -1.44
CA ALA A 161 14.13 -19.88 -1.65
C ALA A 161 13.47 -20.24 -2.98
N ALA A 162 12.36 -19.61 -3.35
CA ALA A 162 11.71 -19.82 -4.65
C ALA A 162 12.63 -19.44 -5.82
N VAL A 163 13.31 -18.29 -5.75
CA VAL A 163 14.31 -17.89 -6.76
C VAL A 163 15.47 -18.87 -6.84
N VAL A 164 15.96 -19.37 -5.69
CA VAL A 164 17.02 -20.37 -5.66
C VAL A 164 16.56 -21.69 -6.29
N VAL A 165 15.34 -22.13 -6.03
CA VAL A 165 14.75 -23.33 -6.68
C VAL A 165 14.67 -23.13 -8.19
N ASP A 166 14.12 -22.03 -8.68
CA ASP A 166 14.04 -21.73 -10.11
C ASP A 166 15.43 -21.70 -10.78
N VAL A 167 16.44 -21.14 -10.10
CA VAL A 167 17.83 -21.11 -10.60
C VAL A 167 18.44 -22.52 -10.61
N ILE A 168 18.19 -23.33 -9.57
CA ILE A 168 18.68 -24.71 -9.51
C ILE A 168 18.02 -25.56 -10.59
N GLU A 169 16.70 -25.46 -10.79
CA GLU A 169 15.97 -26.21 -11.82
C GLU A 169 16.41 -25.82 -13.23
N SER A 170 16.63 -24.52 -13.47
CA SER A 170 17.15 -24.03 -14.77
C SER A 170 18.62 -24.41 -15.03
N GLN A 171 19.45 -24.52 -13.99
CA GLN A 171 20.86 -24.94 -14.13
C GLN A 171 21.04 -26.47 -14.16
N LEU A 172 20.17 -27.24 -13.50
CA LEU A 172 20.23 -28.71 -13.47
C LEU A 172 19.48 -29.38 -14.62
N GLY A 173 18.76 -28.63 -15.46
CA GLY A 173 18.18 -29.18 -16.71
C GLY A 173 17.06 -30.20 -16.50
N PHE A 174 16.34 -30.16 -15.38
CA PHE A 174 15.21 -31.07 -15.13
C PHE A 174 13.98 -30.83 -16.03
N ALA A 175 14.01 -29.82 -16.91
CA ALA A 175 12.98 -29.56 -17.91
C ALA A 175 13.09 -30.42 -19.19
N ALA A 176 13.88 -31.51 -19.18
CA ALA A 176 13.89 -32.50 -20.25
C ALA A 176 14.00 -33.94 -19.70
N ALA A 177 13.13 -34.31 -18.74
CA ALA A 177 12.82 -35.72 -18.54
C ALA A 177 11.81 -36.13 -19.63
N ASP A 178 12.34 -36.53 -20.77
CA ASP A 178 11.59 -37.14 -21.86
C ASP A 178 10.97 -38.46 -21.36
N LEU A 179 9.66 -38.46 -21.11
CA LEU A 179 8.92 -39.67 -20.75
C LEU A 179 8.77 -40.64 -21.94
N ASP A 180 9.17 -40.25 -23.17
CA ASP A 180 9.15 -41.13 -24.35
C ASP A 180 10.46 -41.90 -24.56
N ALA A 181 11.49 -41.72 -23.70
CA ALA A 181 12.75 -42.46 -23.79
C ALA A 181 12.76 -43.81 -23.02
N VAL A 182 11.61 -44.25 -22.49
CA VAL A 182 11.44 -45.60 -21.90
C VAL A 182 10.28 -46.32 -22.57
N SER A 183 10.49 -46.77 -23.81
CA SER A 183 9.81 -47.93 -24.38
C SER A 183 10.67 -48.66 -25.40
#